data_AF-A0A8C0QLZ9-F1
#
_entry.id   AF-A0A8C0QLZ9-F1
#
_cell.length_a   1.000
_cell.length_b   1.000
_cell.length_c   1.000
_cell.angle_alpha   90.00
_cell.angle_beta   90.00
_cell.angle_gamma   90.00
#
_symmetry.space_group_name_H-M   'P 1'
#
loop_
_entity.id
_entity.type
_entity.pdbx_description
1 polymer ?
#
loop_
_entity_poly.entity_id
_entity_poly.type
_entity_poly.pdbx_seq_one_letter_code
_entity_poly.pdbx_strand_id
1 'polypeptide(L)'
;MPRTSMTFGVKLVFFLQAFCLLTIRTHGQKKEDATAEEVKIEVLHVPKECTPKSKKGDLLNAHYDGYLAGDGSKFYCRRHSAPTCVIWRNSAKGNY
;
A
#
# COMPACT_ATOMS: atom_id res chain seq x y z
N MET A 1 -3.04 20.08 58.99
CA MET A 1 -3.59 19.16 57.98
C MET A 1 -3.61 19.87 56.62
N PRO A 2 -2.83 19.44 55.61
CA PRO A 2 -2.75 20.16 54.33
C PRO A 2 -3.81 19.63 53.36
N ARG A 3 -4.95 20.32 53.27
CA ARG A 3 -6.04 19.99 52.33
C ARG A 3 -5.75 20.48 50.89
N THR A 4 -4.70 21.28 50.69
CA THR A 4 -4.36 21.91 49.41
C THR A 4 -3.54 21.00 48.47
N SER A 5 -2.71 20.11 49.02
CA SER A 5 -1.85 19.18 48.23
C SER A 5 -2.67 18.24 47.33
N MET A 6 -3.80 17.74 47.84
CA MET A 6 -4.66 16.81 47.10
C MET A 6 -5.43 17.48 45.95
N THR A 7 -5.69 18.80 46.04
CA THR A 7 -6.38 19.54 44.97
C THR A 7 -5.50 19.80 43.75
N PHE A 8 -4.19 19.90 43.95
CA PHE A 8 -3.24 20.18 42.88
C PHE A 8 -3.02 18.95 41.98
N GLY A 9 -2.86 17.76 42.60
CA GLY A 9 -2.74 16.50 41.88
C GLY A 9 -4.00 16.14 41.09
N VAL A 10 -5.18 16.35 41.67
CA VAL A 10 -6.46 16.09 40.99
C VAL A 10 -6.64 17.00 39.76
N LYS A 11 -6.31 18.30 39.88
CA LYS A 11 -6.35 19.24 38.74
C LYS A 11 -5.40 18.82 37.62
N LEU A 12 -4.17 18.41 37.96
CA LEU A 12 -3.18 17.98 36.97
C LEU A 12 -3.66 16.75 36.17
N VAL A 13 -4.29 15.78 36.85
CA VAL A 13 -4.87 14.59 36.19
C VAL A 13 -5.98 14.98 35.21
N PHE A 14 -6.88 15.90 35.60
CA PHE A 14 -7.93 16.40 34.70
C PHE A 14 -7.36 17.16 33.49
N PHE A 15 -6.29 17.95 33.68
CA PHE A 15 -5.61 18.64 32.58
C PHE A 15 -4.95 17.65 31.61
N LEU A 16 -4.27 16.61 32.10
CA LEU A 16 -3.69 15.57 31.23
C LEU A 16 -4.78 14.80 30.47
N GLN A 17 -5.89 14.44 31.12
CA GLN A 17 -7.00 13.76 30.46
C GLN A 17 -7.63 14.62 29.35
N ALA A 18 -7.85 15.91 29.62
CA ALA A 18 -8.35 16.85 28.62
C ALA A 18 -7.39 17.02 27.44
N PHE A 19 -6.08 17.08 27.70
CA PHE A 19 -5.06 17.17 26.66
C PHE A 19 -5.00 15.91 25.79
N CYS A 20 -5.05 14.71 26.39
CA CYS A 20 -5.13 13.45 25.66
C CYS A 20 -6.38 13.37 24.77
N LEU A 21 -7.54 13.80 25.28
CA LEU A 21 -8.77 13.84 24.48
C LEU A 21 -8.68 14.84 23.32
N LEU A 22 -7.97 15.96 23.50
CA LEU A 22 -7.75 16.95 22.46
C LEU A 22 -6.79 16.42 21.36
N THR A 23 -5.72 15.73 21.73
CA THR A 23 -4.75 15.18 20.78
C THR A 23 -5.30 13.96 20.01
N ILE A 24 -6.17 13.15 20.63
CA ILE A 24 -6.87 12.06 19.92
C ILE A 24 -7.73 12.60 18.77
N ARG A 25 -8.31 13.81 18.91
CA ARG A 25 -9.09 14.46 17.85
C ARG A 25 -8.23 15.01 16.72
N THR A 26 -7.00 15.47 17.00
CA THR A 26 -6.08 15.99 15.97
C THR A 26 -5.34 14.89 15.21
N HIS A 27 -5.16 13.72 15.83
CA HIS A 27 -4.68 12.50 15.15
C HIS A 27 -5.82 11.68 14.50
N GLY A 28 -7.05 12.18 14.58
CA GLY A 28 -8.23 11.58 13.96
C GLY A 28 -8.16 11.69 12.45
N GLN A 29 -7.68 10.62 11.83
CA GLN A 29 -7.75 10.34 10.40
C GLN A 29 -7.12 11.43 9.54
N LYS A 30 -5.79 11.36 9.38
CA LYS A 30 -5.22 11.69 8.07
C LYS A 30 -5.85 10.68 7.11
N LYS A 31 -7.02 11.04 6.57
CA LYS A 31 -7.58 10.41 5.40
C LYS A 31 -6.55 10.75 4.34
N GLU A 32 -5.57 9.86 4.19
CA GLU A 32 -4.80 9.78 2.97
C GLU A 32 -5.89 9.63 1.93
N ASP A 33 -6.20 10.75 1.27
CA ASP A 33 -6.96 10.76 0.06
C ASP A 33 -6.10 9.89 -0.84
N ALA A 34 -6.44 8.59 -0.85
CA ALA A 34 -5.84 7.60 -1.70
C ALA A 34 -6.28 8.05 -3.08
N THR A 35 -5.57 9.05 -3.61
CA THR A 35 -5.47 9.33 -5.02
C THR A 35 -5.30 7.95 -5.61
N ALA A 36 -6.36 7.45 -6.23
CA ALA A 36 -6.44 6.06 -6.65
C ALA A 36 -5.14 5.78 -7.40
N GLU A 37 -4.23 5.04 -6.77
CA GLU A 37 -2.92 4.81 -7.36
C GLU A 37 -3.20 3.99 -8.61
N GLU A 38 -3.18 4.67 -9.75
CA GLU A 38 -3.53 4.06 -11.02
C GLU A 38 -2.45 3.04 -11.34
N VAL A 39 -2.88 1.79 -11.53
CA VAL A 39 -1.97 0.71 -11.88
C VAL A 39 -1.37 1.02 -13.24
N LYS A 40 -0.05 1.21 -13.29
CA LYS A 40 0.68 1.38 -14.55
C LYS A 40 0.73 0.06 -15.31
N ILE A 41 0.31 0.07 -16.58
CA ILE A 41 0.27 -1.11 -17.44
C ILE A 41 1.25 -0.91 -18.60
N GLU A 42 2.13 -1.89 -18.84
CA GLU A 42 3.06 -1.90 -19.97
C GLU A 42 2.95 -3.21 -20.75
N VAL A 43 2.84 -3.12 -22.08
CA VAL A 43 2.72 -4.30 -22.95
C VAL A 43 4.10 -4.74 -23.40
N LEU A 44 4.63 -5.80 -22.79
CA LEU A 44 5.97 -6.31 -23.11
C LEU A 44 6.00 -7.17 -24.39
N HIS A 45 4.93 -7.90 -24.68
CA HIS A 45 4.85 -8.78 -25.85
C HIS A 45 3.40 -9.03 -26.24
N VAL A 46 3.11 -8.93 -27.54
CA VAL A 46 1.84 -9.37 -28.15
C VAL A 46 2.19 -10.32 -29.29
N PRO A 47 1.61 -11.54 -29.31
CA PRO A 47 1.77 -12.46 -30.44
C PRO A 47 1.25 -11.86 -31.75
N LYS A 48 1.80 -12.30 -32.89
CA LYS A 48 1.40 -11.80 -34.23
C LYS A 48 -0.09 -11.98 -34.49
N GLU A 49 -0.65 -13.11 -34.05
CA GLU A 49 -2.09 -13.38 -34.11
C GLU A 49 -2.65 -13.37 -32.70
N CYS A 50 -3.40 -12.31 -32.36
CA CYS A 50 -4.00 -12.11 -31.04
C CYS A 50 -5.40 -11.50 -31.20
N THR A 51 -6.30 -12.29 -31.77
CA THR A 51 -7.71 -11.91 -31.98
C THR A 51 -8.55 -11.94 -30.70
N PRO A 52 -8.47 -12.99 -29.84
CA PRO A 52 -9.23 -13.01 -28.59
C PRO A 52 -8.58 -12.09 -27.55
N LYS A 53 -9.39 -11.21 -26.92
CA LYS A 53 -8.99 -10.35 -25.80
C LYS A 53 -9.80 -10.71 -24.56
N SER A 54 -9.14 -10.69 -23.40
CA SER A 54 -9.79 -10.90 -22.11
C SER A 54 -10.81 -9.80 -21.82
N LYS A 55 -11.98 -10.19 -21.30
CA LYS A 55 -13.02 -9.26 -20.86
C LYS A 55 -13.48 -9.57 -19.43
N LYS A 56 -14.22 -8.64 -18.84
CA LYS A 56 -14.80 -8.81 -17.51
C LYS A 56 -15.68 -10.06 -17.47
N GLY A 57 -15.42 -10.93 -16.49
CA GLY A 57 -16.12 -12.20 -16.31
C GLY A 57 -15.39 -13.41 -16.87
N ASP A 58 -14.31 -13.22 -17.63
CA ASP A 58 -13.47 -14.33 -18.08
C ASP A 58 -12.63 -14.91 -16.95
N LEU A 59 -12.43 -16.23 -16.97
CA LEU A 59 -11.44 -16.90 -16.14
C LEU A 59 -10.08 -16.84 -16.83
N LEU A 60 -9.11 -16.18 -16.22
CA LEU A 60 -7.76 -16.04 -16.76
C LEU A 60 -6.79 -16.97 -16.05
N ASN A 61 -6.06 -17.78 -16.83
CA ASN A 61 -4.90 -18.50 -16.35
C ASN A 61 -3.65 -17.70 -16.70
N ALA A 62 -2.99 -17.12 -15.70
CA ALA A 62 -1.82 -16.27 -15.88
C ALA A 62 -0.64 -16.74 -15.03
N HIS A 63 0.55 -16.72 -15.66
CA HIS A 63 1.82 -16.80 -14.95
C HIS A 63 2.29 -15.37 -14.65
N TYR A 64 2.49 -15.04 -13.38
CA TYR A 64 2.97 -13.73 -12.95
C TYR A 64 4.09 -13.86 -11.93
N ASP A 65 4.89 -12.80 -11.86
CA ASP A 65 5.99 -12.63 -10.93
C ASP A 65 5.76 -11.36 -10.10
N GLY A 66 6.07 -11.45 -8.79
CA GLY A 66 5.91 -10.35 -7.85
C GLY A 66 7.25 -9.74 -7.46
N TYR A 67 7.37 -8.42 -7.59
CA TYR A 67 8.56 -7.64 -7.20
C TYR A 67 8.16 -6.48 -6.28
N LEU A 68 9.00 -6.17 -5.29
CA LEU A 68 8.81 -5.00 -4.44
C LEU A 68 9.18 -3.73 -5.20
N ALA A 69 8.33 -2.71 -5.16
CA ALA A 69 8.56 -1.46 -5.88
C ALA A 69 9.79 -0.67 -5.38
N GLY A 70 10.15 -0.82 -4.09
CA GLY A 70 11.24 -0.05 -3.48
C GLY A 70 12.64 -0.50 -3.94
N ASP A 71 12.91 -1.80 -3.91
CA ASP A 71 14.24 -2.36 -4.19
C ASP A 71 14.27 -3.31 -5.41
N GLY A 72 13.11 -3.60 -6.01
CA GLY A 72 12.99 -4.53 -7.12
C GLY A 72 13.23 -5.99 -6.72
N SER A 73 13.29 -6.31 -5.43
CA SER A 73 13.50 -7.68 -4.97
C SER A 73 12.28 -8.54 -5.28
N LYS A 74 12.54 -9.79 -5.65
CA LYS A 74 11.48 -10.73 -6.03
C LYS A 74 10.90 -11.40 -4.78
N PHE A 75 9.60 -11.29 -4.58
CA PHE A 75 8.91 -11.98 -3.49
C PHE A 75 8.06 -13.18 -3.97
N TYR A 76 7.76 -13.29 -5.28
CA TYR A 76 6.98 -14.40 -5.83
C TYR A 76 7.41 -14.79 -7.26
N CYS A 77 7.56 -16.09 -7.53
CA CYS A 77 7.72 -16.69 -8.86
C CYS A 77 6.98 -18.03 -8.86
N ARG A 78 6.13 -18.29 -9.86
CA ARG A 78 5.44 -19.58 -9.97
C ARG A 78 6.38 -20.74 -10.36
N ARG A 79 7.53 -20.47 -11.01
CA ARG A 79 8.47 -21.51 -11.48
C ARG A 79 9.63 -21.68 -10.49
N HIS A 80 9.69 -22.83 -9.83
CA HIS A 80 10.69 -23.12 -8.79
C HIS A 80 12.12 -23.40 -9.33
N SER A 81 12.36 -23.42 -10.66
CA SER A 81 13.64 -23.92 -11.21
C SER A 81 14.07 -23.46 -12.61
N ALA A 82 13.60 -22.31 -13.13
CA ALA A 82 14.04 -21.82 -14.45
C ALA A 82 14.79 -20.46 -14.35
N PRO A 83 15.92 -20.26 -15.06
CA PRO A 83 16.63 -18.98 -15.09
C PRO A 83 15.85 -17.84 -15.78
N THR A 84 14.70 -18.15 -16.39
CA THR A 84 13.80 -17.20 -17.06
C THR A 84 12.40 -17.30 -16.47
N CYS A 85 12.23 -16.73 -15.28
CA CYS A 85 10.90 -16.38 -14.80
C CYS A 85 10.41 -15.15 -15.59
N VAL A 86 9.15 -15.12 -16.02
CA VAL A 86 8.62 -14.10 -16.94
C VAL A 86 8.53 -12.77 -16.21
N ILE A 87 9.48 -11.89 -16.48
CA ILE A 87 9.61 -10.61 -15.78
C ILE A 87 8.54 -9.64 -16.30
N TRP A 88 7.49 -9.40 -15.52
CA TRP A 88 6.77 -8.13 -15.56
C TRP A 88 7.62 -7.12 -14.78
N ARG A 89 8.41 -6.32 -15.49
CA ARG A 89 9.19 -5.23 -14.89
C ARG A 89 8.31 -3.99 -14.91
N ASN A 90 7.97 -3.43 -13.76
CA ASN A 90 7.48 -2.06 -13.70
C ASN A 90 8.62 -1.14 -14.16
N SER A 91 8.63 -0.75 -15.44
CA SER A 91 9.59 0.25 -15.89
C SER A 91 9.06 1.62 -15.49
N ALA A 92 9.60 2.19 -14.42
CA ALA A 92 9.58 3.62 -14.26
C ALA A 92 10.50 4.24 -15.34
N LYS A 93 10.01 4.35 -16.58
CA LYS A 93 10.35 5.31 -17.66
C LYS A 93 10.05 4.72 -19.05
N GLY A 94 9.45 5.55 -19.91
CA GLY A 94 9.63 5.47 -21.36
C GLY A 94 8.35 5.41 -22.18
N ASN A 95 8.06 6.53 -22.85
CA ASN A 95 7.04 6.71 -23.89
C ASN A 95 7.08 5.62 -24.97
N TYR A 96 5.93 5.00 -25.24
CA TYR A 96 5.40 4.69 -26.59
C TYR A 96 3.87 4.67 -26.50
#